data_AF-A0A970TVQ8-F1
#
_entry.id   AF-A0A970TVQ8-F1
#
_cell.length_a   1.000
_cell.length_b   1.000
_cell.length_c   1.000
_cell.angle_alpha   90.00
_cell.angle_beta   90.00
_cell.angle_gamma   90.00
#
_symmetry.space_group_name_H-M   'P 1'
#
loop_
_entity.id
_entity.type
_entity.pdbx_description
1 polymer ?
#
loop_
_entity_poly.entity_id
_entity_poly.type
_entity_poly.pdbx_seq_one_letter_code
_entity_poly.pdbx_strand_id
1 'polypeptide(L)'
;MVSGRARPALELLDNTGLLRELFPEINAMKGVEQPPQFHPEGDVFQHTLLALEQLPEGVSFTLAMAALLHDVGKPVTQTIEDRIRFTRHEHEGSRMADRICKGLRISNRKRNAIVWLVKNHMRLKDFMKMRPAKQLRYMADPGFEELLELGRIDALASNKDTSLISDIKKHVEELRAMQDKQALIINGHDLIQQGYAPGNHFRELLSQVENELVEGKFKTKEEALAYLLQHFPPPLGKK
;
A
#
# COMPACT_ATOMS: atom_id res chain seq x y z
N MET A 1 -18.23 -5.00 11.52
CA MET A 1 -16.92 -4.45 11.09
C MET A 1 -16.56 -3.18 11.84
N VAL A 2 -17.26 -2.04 11.67
CA VAL A 2 -16.81 -0.74 12.23
C VAL A 2 -17.21 -0.44 13.68
N SER A 3 -17.99 -1.32 14.32
CA SER A 3 -18.61 -1.09 15.64
C SER A 3 -17.80 -1.65 16.83
N GLY A 4 -16.49 -1.89 16.67
CA GLY A 4 -15.65 -2.54 17.69
C GLY A 4 -16.01 -4.01 18.00
N ARG A 5 -16.93 -4.62 17.22
CA ARG A 5 -17.39 -6.01 17.40
C ARG A 5 -17.10 -6.88 16.19
N ALA A 6 -16.01 -6.59 15.47
CA ALA A 6 -15.66 -7.30 14.24
C ALA A 6 -15.34 -8.78 14.50
N ARG A 7 -14.46 -9.09 15.45
CA ARG A 7 -14.12 -10.47 15.82
C ARG A 7 -15.34 -11.28 16.30
N PRO A 8 -16.12 -10.83 17.31
CA PRO A 8 -17.29 -11.61 17.77
C PRO A 8 -18.31 -11.89 16.67
N ALA A 9 -18.50 -10.96 15.72
CA ALA A 9 -19.38 -11.17 14.58
C ALA A 9 -18.84 -12.24 13.63
N LEU A 10 -17.54 -12.27 13.38
CA LEU A 10 -16.91 -13.27 12.51
C LEU A 10 -16.91 -14.66 13.17
N GLU A 11 -16.63 -14.73 14.47
CA GLU A 11 -16.74 -15.97 15.25
C GLU A 11 -18.18 -16.50 15.28
N LEU A 12 -19.19 -15.63 15.39
CA LEU A 12 -20.59 -16.05 15.30
C LEU A 12 -20.94 -16.64 13.93
N LEU A 13 -20.46 -16.03 12.84
CA LEU A 13 -20.62 -16.59 11.49
C LEU A 13 -19.94 -17.95 11.36
N ASP A 14 -18.76 -18.13 11.97
CA ASP A 14 -18.03 -19.39 11.94
C ASP A 14 -18.74 -20.48 12.74
N ASN A 15 -19.13 -20.18 13.98
CA ASN A 15 -19.81 -21.11 14.89
C ASN A 15 -21.18 -21.58 14.37
N THR A 16 -21.82 -20.77 13.52
CA THR A 16 -23.11 -21.12 12.89
C THR A 16 -22.94 -21.80 11.52
N GLY A 17 -21.70 -21.94 11.03
CA GLY A 17 -21.41 -22.46 9.69
C GLY A 17 -21.68 -21.48 8.54
N LEU A 18 -22.26 -20.31 8.84
CA LEU A 18 -22.59 -19.29 7.84
C LEU A 18 -21.36 -18.67 7.19
N LEU A 19 -20.21 -18.66 7.87
CA LEU A 19 -18.96 -18.14 7.30
C LEU A 19 -18.58 -18.87 6.01
N ARG A 20 -18.73 -20.19 5.98
CA ARG A 20 -18.42 -21.03 4.81
C ARG A 20 -19.31 -20.69 3.62
N GLU A 21 -20.59 -20.42 3.86
CA GLU A 21 -21.58 -20.13 2.82
C GLU A 21 -21.45 -18.70 2.28
N LEU A 22 -21.17 -17.73 3.15
CA LEU A 22 -21.13 -16.32 2.79
C LEU A 22 -19.75 -15.85 2.32
N PHE A 23 -18.68 -16.39 2.93
CA PHE A 23 -17.29 -15.98 2.70
C PHE A 23 -16.37 -17.21 2.65
N PRO A 24 -16.53 -18.09 1.65
CA PRO A 24 -15.73 -19.30 1.54
C PRO A 24 -14.22 -19.01 1.50
N GLU A 25 -13.81 -17.87 0.95
CA GLU A 25 -12.41 -17.43 0.93
C GLU A 25 -11.85 -17.13 2.33
N ILE A 26 -12.67 -16.56 3.22
CA ILE A 26 -12.27 -16.28 4.61
C ILE A 26 -12.25 -17.58 5.40
N ASN A 27 -13.26 -18.44 5.21
CA ASN A 27 -13.28 -19.77 5.81
C ASN A 27 -12.04 -20.60 5.43
N ALA A 28 -11.54 -20.46 4.19
CA ALA A 28 -10.35 -21.17 3.71
C ALA A 28 -9.04 -20.75 4.42
N MET A 29 -9.04 -19.68 5.23
CA MET A 29 -7.88 -19.29 6.04
C MET A 29 -7.70 -20.16 7.29
N LYS A 30 -8.74 -20.91 7.69
CA LYS A 30 -8.70 -21.79 8.87
C LYS A 30 -7.74 -22.95 8.65
N GLY A 31 -6.86 -23.20 9.62
CA GLY A 31 -5.85 -24.25 9.56
C GLY A 31 -4.70 -23.98 8.59
N VAL A 32 -4.64 -22.80 7.95
CA VAL A 32 -3.50 -22.41 7.12
C VAL A 32 -2.37 -21.99 8.04
N GLU A 33 -1.46 -22.93 8.32
CA GLU A 33 -0.32 -22.72 9.20
C GLU A 33 0.61 -21.61 8.69
N GLN A 34 1.19 -20.87 9.63
CA GLN A 34 2.13 -19.78 9.37
C GLN A 34 3.47 -20.06 10.07
N PRO A 35 4.60 -19.47 9.61
CA PRO A 35 5.88 -19.63 10.28
C PRO A 35 5.83 -19.16 11.75
N PRO A 36 5.99 -20.05 12.76
CA PRO A 36 5.75 -19.71 14.18
C PRO A 36 6.66 -18.62 14.72
N GLN A 37 7.85 -18.46 14.13
CA GLN A 37 8.81 -17.40 14.47
C GLN A 37 8.31 -15.99 14.19
N PHE A 38 7.39 -15.83 13.23
CA PHE A 38 6.79 -14.55 12.87
C PHE A 38 5.32 -14.48 13.30
N HIS A 39 4.66 -15.64 13.41
CA HIS A 39 3.25 -15.79 13.70
C HIS A 39 3.04 -16.75 14.89
N PRO A 40 3.46 -16.37 16.12
CA PRO A 40 3.27 -17.21 17.30
C PRO A 40 1.80 -17.42 17.67
N GLU A 41 0.89 -16.61 17.12
CA GLU A 41 -0.55 -16.66 17.33
C GLU A 41 -1.26 -17.82 16.61
N GLY A 42 -0.60 -18.45 15.63
CA GLY A 42 -1.12 -19.64 14.93
C GLY A 42 -1.49 -19.40 13.47
N ASP A 43 -2.64 -19.92 13.06
CA ASP A 43 -3.06 -19.94 11.66
C ASP A 43 -3.53 -18.57 11.15
N VAL A 44 -3.71 -18.46 9.82
CA VAL A 44 -4.11 -17.21 9.16
C VAL A 44 -5.48 -16.70 9.64
N PHE A 45 -6.43 -17.58 9.96
CA PHE A 45 -7.74 -17.17 10.45
C PHE A 45 -7.65 -16.58 11.85
N GLN A 46 -6.89 -17.22 12.76
CA GLN A 46 -6.65 -16.72 14.11
C GLN A 46 -5.92 -15.37 14.08
N HIS A 47 -4.91 -15.21 13.21
CA HIS A 47 -4.24 -13.93 12.97
C HIS A 47 -5.23 -12.85 12.51
N THR A 48 -6.11 -13.18 11.57
CA THR A 48 -7.15 -12.25 11.09
C THR A 48 -8.11 -11.84 12.20
N LEU A 49 -8.54 -12.77 13.06
CA LEU A 49 -9.39 -12.44 14.22
C LEU A 49 -8.70 -11.48 15.19
N LEU A 50 -7.41 -11.69 15.48
CA LEU A 50 -6.62 -10.80 16.32
C LEU A 50 -6.43 -9.42 15.67
N ALA A 51 -6.17 -9.37 14.37
CA ALA A 51 -6.09 -8.10 13.63
C ALA A 51 -7.40 -7.30 13.72
N LEU A 52 -8.55 -7.97 13.64
CA LEU A 52 -9.85 -7.34 13.82
C LEU A 52 -10.09 -6.79 15.24
N GLU A 53 -9.46 -7.34 16.27
CA GLU A 53 -9.53 -6.80 17.63
C GLU A 53 -8.70 -5.53 17.81
N GLN A 54 -7.66 -5.35 17.01
CA GLN A 54 -6.80 -4.16 17.08
C GLN A 54 -7.39 -2.95 16.34
N LEU A 55 -8.53 -3.12 15.67
CA LEU A 55 -9.22 -2.03 14.99
C LEU A 55 -9.72 -0.99 16.00
N PRO A 56 -9.39 0.30 15.83
CA PRO A 56 -9.89 1.34 16.71
C PRO A 56 -11.41 1.53 16.56
N GLU A 57 -12.05 2.04 17.60
CA GLU A 57 -13.47 2.43 17.51
C GLU A 57 -13.65 3.55 16.48
N GLY A 58 -14.71 3.47 15.67
CA GLY A 58 -14.96 4.45 14.60
C GLY A 58 -14.04 4.32 13.38
N VAL A 59 -13.26 3.24 13.29
CA VAL A 59 -12.42 2.94 12.12
C VAL A 59 -13.21 3.02 10.82
N SER A 60 -12.55 3.43 9.73
CA SER A 60 -13.17 3.46 8.42
C SER A 60 -13.60 2.05 7.98
N PHE A 61 -14.69 1.97 7.22
CA PHE A 61 -15.11 0.71 6.61
C PHE A 61 -14.03 0.12 5.71
N THR A 62 -13.28 0.98 5.01
CA THR A 62 -12.20 0.59 4.10
C THR A 62 -11.11 -0.16 4.85
N LEU A 63 -10.60 0.43 5.94
CA LEU A 63 -9.54 -0.17 6.75
C LEU A 63 -10.03 -1.44 7.46
N ALA A 64 -11.25 -1.45 8.01
CA ALA A 64 -11.80 -2.65 8.63
C ALA A 64 -11.92 -3.82 7.62
N MET A 65 -12.40 -3.53 6.41
CA MET A 65 -12.49 -4.55 5.36
C MET A 65 -11.12 -4.97 4.84
N ALA A 66 -10.15 -4.05 4.76
CA ALA A 66 -8.77 -4.40 4.40
C ALA A 66 -8.13 -5.30 5.45
N ALA A 67 -8.33 -5.04 6.76
CA ALA A 67 -7.84 -5.90 7.84
C ALA A 67 -8.42 -7.32 7.75
N LEU A 68 -9.72 -7.46 7.45
CA LEU A 68 -10.35 -8.77 7.23
C LEU A 68 -9.78 -9.54 6.04
N LEU A 69 -9.34 -8.84 5.00
CA LEU A 69 -9.00 -9.43 3.71
C LEU A 69 -7.50 -9.42 3.38
N HIS A 70 -6.65 -8.82 4.22
CA HIS A 70 -5.24 -8.58 3.88
C HIS A 70 -4.50 -9.88 3.52
N ASP A 71 -4.80 -10.95 4.25
CA ASP A 71 -4.19 -12.27 4.12
C ASP A 71 -5.04 -13.31 3.40
N VAL A 72 -6.17 -12.92 2.81
CA VAL A 72 -7.11 -13.86 2.15
C VAL A 72 -6.48 -14.63 0.98
N GLY A 73 -5.36 -14.15 0.44
CA GLY A 73 -4.58 -14.83 -0.60
C GLY A 73 -3.63 -15.92 -0.10
N LYS A 74 -3.36 -16.00 1.22
CA LYS A 74 -2.42 -16.98 1.78
C LYS A 74 -2.81 -18.45 1.49
N PRO A 75 -4.08 -18.89 1.62
CA PRO A 75 -4.45 -20.29 1.37
C PRO A 75 -4.08 -20.79 -0.03
N VAL A 76 -4.29 -19.96 -1.06
CA VAL A 76 -4.04 -20.33 -2.47
C VAL A 76 -2.60 -20.11 -2.93
N THR A 77 -1.76 -19.52 -2.07
CA THR A 77 -0.33 -19.25 -2.35
C THR A 77 0.60 -19.94 -1.37
N GLN A 78 0.06 -20.77 -0.47
CA GLN A 78 0.86 -21.53 0.48
C GLN A 78 1.70 -22.56 -0.25
N THR A 79 2.99 -22.56 0.05
CA THR A 79 3.92 -23.63 -0.34
C THR A 79 4.66 -24.10 0.89
N ILE A 80 4.76 -25.42 1.06
CA ILE A 80 5.48 -26.05 2.17
C ILE A 80 6.58 -26.92 1.56
N GLU A 81 7.79 -26.37 1.50
CA GLU A 81 9.01 -27.09 1.12
C GLU A 81 9.89 -27.28 2.37
N ASP A 82 10.98 -26.51 2.49
CA ASP A 82 11.83 -26.39 3.67
C ASP A 82 11.21 -25.52 4.77
N ARG A 83 10.31 -24.60 4.38
CA ARG A 83 9.58 -23.69 5.25
C ARG A 83 8.26 -23.29 4.61
N ILE A 84 7.31 -22.83 5.42
CA ILE A 84 6.05 -22.27 4.95
C ILE A 84 6.33 -20.92 4.26
N ARG A 85 5.80 -20.73 3.05
CA ARG A 85 5.89 -19.48 2.28
C ARG A 85 4.54 -19.12 1.67
N PHE A 86 4.32 -17.82 1.48
CA PHE A 86 3.12 -17.25 0.88
C PHE A 86 3.51 -16.26 -0.22
N THR A 87 4.12 -16.78 -1.29
CA THR A 87 4.73 -15.95 -2.33
C THR A 87 3.66 -15.16 -3.06
N ARG A 88 3.76 -13.82 -3.02
CA ARG A 88 2.84 -12.89 -3.69
C ARG A 88 1.37 -13.02 -3.24
N HIS A 89 1.12 -13.46 -2.01
CA HIS A 89 -0.24 -13.57 -1.47
C HIS A 89 -0.99 -12.24 -1.49
N GLU A 90 -0.30 -11.10 -1.38
CA GLU A 90 -0.89 -9.77 -1.50
C GLU A 90 -1.48 -9.52 -2.89
N HIS A 91 -0.89 -10.11 -3.94
CA HIS A 91 -1.39 -10.00 -5.30
C HIS A 91 -2.61 -10.88 -5.53
N GLU A 92 -2.60 -12.15 -5.10
CA GLU A 92 -3.80 -13.00 -5.17
C GLU A 92 -4.92 -12.49 -4.27
N GLY A 93 -4.57 -12.11 -3.03
CA GLY A 93 -5.47 -11.54 -2.05
C GLY A 93 -6.15 -10.28 -2.57
N SER A 94 -5.45 -9.40 -3.28
CA SER A 94 -6.07 -8.21 -3.89
C SER A 94 -7.11 -8.56 -4.97
N ARG A 95 -6.89 -9.62 -5.75
CA ARG A 95 -7.88 -10.11 -6.74
C ARG A 95 -9.09 -10.71 -6.05
N MET A 96 -8.86 -11.48 -4.99
CA MET A 96 -9.93 -12.06 -4.17
C MET A 96 -10.75 -10.97 -3.49
N ALA A 97 -10.09 -9.98 -2.88
CA ALA A 97 -10.74 -8.83 -2.28
C ALA A 97 -11.61 -8.04 -3.27
N ASP A 98 -11.14 -7.85 -4.51
CA ASP A 98 -11.94 -7.21 -5.56
C ASP A 98 -13.22 -8.00 -5.87
N ARG A 99 -13.13 -9.34 -6.00
CA ARG A 99 -14.29 -10.22 -6.22
C ARG A 99 -15.26 -10.20 -5.04
N ILE A 100 -14.78 -10.35 -3.82
CA ILE A 100 -15.59 -10.31 -2.60
C ILE A 100 -16.31 -8.97 -2.50
N CYS A 101 -15.59 -7.86 -2.68
CA CYS A 101 -16.18 -6.52 -2.62
C CYS A 101 -17.23 -6.28 -3.72
N LYS A 102 -17.02 -6.85 -4.92
CA LYS A 102 -18.02 -6.82 -6.01
C LYS A 102 -19.27 -7.61 -5.62
N GLY A 103 -19.12 -8.82 -5.06
CA GLY A 103 -20.24 -9.64 -4.58
C GLY A 103 -21.07 -8.92 -3.52
N LEU A 104 -20.39 -8.23 -2.60
CA LEU A 104 -21.02 -7.38 -1.57
C LEU A 104 -21.57 -6.04 -2.09
N ARG A 105 -21.45 -5.75 -3.40
CA ARG A 105 -21.87 -4.49 -4.02
C ARG A 105 -21.27 -3.24 -3.36
N ILE A 106 -20.03 -3.33 -2.87
CA ILE A 106 -19.29 -2.18 -2.34
C ILE A 106 -19.01 -1.19 -3.47
N SER A 107 -19.16 0.12 -3.19
CA SER A 107 -18.94 1.17 -4.18
C SER A 107 -17.52 1.12 -4.76
N ASN A 108 -17.38 1.46 -6.06
CA ASN A 108 -16.10 1.42 -6.76
C ASN A 108 -14.98 2.16 -6.00
N ARG A 109 -15.29 3.33 -5.41
CA ARG A 109 -14.34 4.11 -4.61
C ARG A 109 -13.79 3.32 -3.42
N LYS A 110 -14.68 2.75 -2.59
CA LYS A 110 -14.29 1.95 -1.41
C LYS A 110 -13.59 0.66 -1.81
N ARG A 111 -14.12 -0.04 -2.82
CA ARG A 111 -13.52 -1.27 -3.34
C ARG A 111 -12.08 -1.03 -3.81
N ASN A 112 -11.85 0.00 -4.62
CA ASN A 112 -10.52 0.30 -5.14
C ASN A 112 -9.54 0.61 -4.00
N ALA A 113 -9.97 1.32 -2.96
CA ALA A 113 -9.16 1.58 -1.77
C ALA A 113 -8.85 0.30 -0.97
N ILE A 114 -9.84 -0.56 -0.73
CA ILE A 114 -9.64 -1.87 -0.06
C ILE A 114 -8.63 -2.72 -0.85
N VAL A 115 -8.84 -2.85 -2.17
CA VAL A 115 -7.96 -3.63 -3.04
C VAL A 115 -6.54 -3.07 -3.04
N TRP A 116 -6.38 -1.74 -3.01
CA TRP A 116 -5.08 -1.10 -2.93
C TRP A 116 -4.38 -1.39 -1.60
N LEU A 117 -5.09 -1.32 -0.47
CA LEU A 117 -4.55 -1.66 0.85
C LEU A 117 -4.08 -3.12 0.90
N VAL A 118 -4.95 -4.06 0.50
CA VAL A 118 -4.61 -5.49 0.45
C VAL A 118 -3.43 -5.76 -0.48
N LYS A 119 -3.35 -5.10 -1.64
CA LYS A 119 -2.23 -5.27 -2.56
C LYS A 119 -0.90 -4.74 -2.01
N ASN A 120 -0.93 -3.73 -1.15
CA ASN A 120 0.26 -3.01 -0.72
C ASN A 120 0.66 -3.27 0.73
N HIS A 121 -0.09 -4.03 1.52
CA HIS A 121 0.21 -4.24 2.95
C HIS A 121 1.63 -4.77 3.21
N MET A 122 2.16 -5.64 2.35
CA MET A 122 3.54 -6.13 2.45
C MET A 122 4.63 -5.10 2.08
N ARG A 123 4.27 -4.00 1.42
CA ARG A 123 5.23 -3.00 0.91
C ARG A 123 5.92 -2.22 2.03
N LEU A 124 5.29 -2.11 3.19
CA LEU A 124 5.86 -1.41 4.34
C LEU A 124 7.19 -2.02 4.80
N LYS A 125 7.35 -3.35 4.67
CA LYS A 125 8.59 -4.08 5.01
C LYS A 125 9.81 -3.63 4.21
N ASP A 126 9.58 -3.09 3.01
CA ASP A 126 10.62 -2.59 2.12
C ASP A 126 10.61 -1.07 1.99
N PHE A 127 9.71 -0.35 2.66
CA PHE A 127 9.50 1.09 2.44
C PHE A 127 10.79 1.90 2.61
N MET A 128 11.53 1.66 3.71
CA MET A 128 12.80 2.34 4.00
C MET A 128 13.92 2.01 2.99
N LYS A 129 13.80 0.91 2.24
CA LYS A 129 14.77 0.50 1.20
C LYS A 129 14.38 1.03 -0.19
N MET A 130 13.20 1.62 -0.34
CA MET A 130 12.75 2.17 -1.61
C MET A 130 13.50 3.45 -1.94
N ARG A 131 13.70 3.69 -3.24
CA ARG A 131 14.09 5.00 -3.76
C ARG A 131 13.14 6.10 -3.25
N PRO A 132 13.62 7.27 -2.81
CA PRO A 132 12.79 8.41 -2.37
C PRO A 132 11.60 8.73 -3.28
N ALA A 133 11.77 8.76 -4.61
CA ALA A 133 10.69 9.01 -5.56
C ALA A 133 9.56 7.97 -5.46
N LYS A 134 9.91 6.71 -5.17
CA LYS A 134 8.93 5.64 -4.95
C LYS A 134 8.23 5.81 -3.59
N GLN A 135 8.93 6.24 -2.55
CA GLN A 135 8.35 6.56 -1.24
C GLN A 135 7.32 7.68 -1.36
N LEU A 136 7.67 8.78 -2.03
CA LEU A 136 6.77 9.91 -2.29
C LEU A 136 5.51 9.48 -3.06
N ARG A 137 5.64 8.64 -4.08
CA ARG A 137 4.48 8.12 -4.81
C ARG A 137 3.52 7.32 -3.92
N TYR A 138 4.05 6.55 -2.96
CA TYR A 138 3.21 5.86 -1.98
C TYR A 138 2.55 6.83 -1.03
N MET A 139 3.30 7.82 -0.51
CA MET A 139 2.79 8.84 0.40
C MET A 139 1.70 9.72 -0.23
N ALA A 140 1.75 9.93 -1.55
CA ALA A 140 0.75 10.68 -2.29
C ALA A 140 -0.58 9.93 -2.50
N ASP A 141 -0.62 8.61 -2.26
CA ASP A 141 -1.86 7.85 -2.38
C ASP A 141 -2.79 8.17 -1.19
N PRO A 142 -4.08 8.47 -1.42
CA PRO A 142 -5.03 8.75 -0.35
C PRO A 142 -5.18 7.62 0.68
N GLY A 143 -4.83 6.38 0.32
CA GLY A 143 -4.87 5.22 1.21
C GLY A 143 -3.62 5.05 2.08
N PHE A 144 -2.59 5.87 1.94
CA PHE A 144 -1.30 5.66 2.61
C PHE A 144 -1.39 5.66 4.14
N GLU A 145 -2.14 6.58 4.73
CA GLU A 145 -2.34 6.62 6.19
C GLU A 145 -3.07 5.36 6.70
N GLU A 146 -4.07 4.89 5.95
CA GLU A 146 -4.74 3.60 6.27
C GLU A 146 -3.81 2.41 6.06
N LEU A 147 -2.84 2.49 5.14
CA LEU A 147 -1.83 1.44 4.95
C LEU A 147 -0.89 1.35 6.17
N LEU A 148 -0.42 2.49 6.68
CA LEU A 148 0.40 2.52 7.90
C LEU A 148 -0.37 1.94 9.09
N GLU A 149 -1.64 2.28 9.21
CA GLU A 149 -2.50 1.77 10.27
C GLU A 149 -2.79 0.27 10.12
N LEU A 150 -3.01 -0.22 8.89
CA LEU A 150 -3.12 -1.65 8.61
C LEU A 150 -1.85 -2.40 9.00
N GLY A 151 -0.67 -1.85 8.70
CA GLY A 151 0.61 -2.41 9.13
C GLY A 151 0.79 -2.42 10.65
N ARG A 152 0.30 -1.38 11.36
CA ARG A 152 0.30 -1.33 12.83
C ARG A 152 -0.59 -2.43 13.42
N ILE A 153 -1.77 -2.62 12.84
CA ILE A 153 -2.74 -3.66 13.24
C ILE A 153 -2.16 -5.06 13.03
N ASP A 154 -1.56 -5.32 11.86
CA ASP A 154 -0.90 -6.59 11.51
C ASP A 154 0.23 -6.95 12.49
N ALA A 155 1.07 -5.96 12.81
CA ALA A 155 2.13 -6.13 13.81
C ALA A 155 1.57 -6.44 15.21
N LEU A 156 0.52 -5.73 15.65
CA LEU A 156 -0.11 -5.96 16.96
C LEU A 156 -0.82 -7.31 17.08
N ALA A 157 -1.32 -7.84 15.96
CA ALA A 157 -1.95 -9.15 15.89
C ALA A 157 -0.95 -10.32 15.93
N SER A 158 0.33 -10.05 15.66
CA SER A 158 1.40 -11.05 15.59
C SER A 158 2.42 -10.88 16.72
N ASN A 159 3.59 -10.31 16.44
CA ASN A 159 4.70 -10.18 17.40
C ASN A 159 4.65 -8.93 18.27
N LYS A 160 3.67 -8.04 18.05
CA LYS A 160 3.46 -6.75 18.74
C LYS A 160 4.56 -5.72 18.53
N ASP A 161 5.49 -5.96 17.62
CA ASP A 161 6.56 -5.02 17.28
C ASP A 161 6.09 -4.00 16.23
N THR A 162 5.80 -2.79 16.70
CA THR A 162 5.36 -1.67 15.86
C THR A 162 6.49 -0.69 15.50
N SER A 163 7.76 -1.06 15.77
CA SER A 163 8.93 -0.20 15.52
C SER A 163 9.01 0.24 14.06
N LEU A 164 8.89 -0.70 13.12
CA LEU A 164 8.89 -0.41 11.68
C LEU A 164 7.89 0.67 11.29
N ILE A 165 6.66 0.61 11.83
CA ILE A 165 5.62 1.60 11.50
C ILE A 165 5.94 2.96 12.11
N SER A 166 6.48 2.98 13.32
CA SER A 166 6.93 4.20 13.99
C SER A 166 8.07 4.88 13.22
N ASP A 167 9.05 4.09 12.76
CA ASP A 167 10.17 4.56 11.95
C ASP A 167 9.71 5.12 10.60
N ILE A 168 8.79 4.41 9.93
CA ILE A 168 8.20 4.90 8.66
C ILE A 168 7.47 6.21 8.89
N LYS A 169 6.65 6.34 9.96
CA LYS A 169 5.95 7.59 10.26
C LYS A 169 6.92 8.76 10.45
N LYS A 170 8.00 8.56 11.20
CA LYS A 170 9.04 9.58 11.38
C LYS A 170 9.70 9.97 10.04
N HIS A 171 10.09 8.98 9.23
CA HIS A 171 10.70 9.21 7.91
C HIS A 171 9.75 9.94 6.95
N VAL A 172 8.46 9.63 6.99
CA VAL A 172 7.43 10.30 6.18
C VAL A 172 7.32 11.78 6.52
N GLU A 173 7.39 12.16 7.80
CA GLU A 173 7.40 13.56 8.21
C GLU A 173 8.67 14.29 7.73
N GLU A 174 9.83 13.62 7.80
CA GLU A 174 11.09 14.16 7.26
C GLU A 174 11.02 14.37 5.75
N LEU A 175 10.47 13.39 5.00
CA LEU A 175 10.28 13.50 3.55
C LEU A 175 9.30 14.59 3.16
N ARG A 176 8.17 14.74 3.86
CA ARG A 176 7.19 15.82 3.62
C ARG A 176 7.86 17.18 3.79
N ALA A 177 8.60 17.36 4.88
CA ALA A 177 9.33 18.60 5.14
C ALA A 177 10.44 18.89 4.10
N MET A 178 11.04 17.85 3.48
CA MET A 178 11.99 18.01 2.38
C MET A 178 11.28 18.34 1.06
N GLN A 179 10.16 17.68 0.76
CA GLN A 179 9.39 17.89 -0.47
C GLN A 179 8.86 19.33 -0.54
N ASP A 180 8.32 19.84 0.56
CA ASP A 180 7.82 21.22 0.63
C ASP A 180 8.92 22.26 0.35
N LYS A 181 10.18 21.94 0.69
CA LYS A 181 11.35 22.79 0.39
C LYS A 181 11.87 22.66 -1.04
N GLN A 182 11.57 21.54 -1.70
CA GLN A 182 12.06 21.18 -3.05
C GLN A 182 10.97 21.31 -4.12
N ALA A 183 9.92 22.09 -3.87
CA ALA A 183 8.88 22.37 -4.87
C ALA A 183 9.49 22.67 -6.24
N LEU A 184 8.87 22.12 -7.29
CA LEU A 184 9.35 22.12 -8.68
C LEU A 184 10.20 23.36 -9.03
N ILE A 185 11.52 23.13 -9.14
CA ILE A 185 12.48 24.19 -9.46
C ILE A 185 12.29 24.68 -10.91
N ILE A 186 11.72 23.82 -11.78
CA ILE A 186 11.33 24.16 -13.14
C ILE A 186 9.82 23.94 -13.35
N ASN A 187 9.21 24.74 -14.22
CA ASN A 187 7.80 24.65 -14.56
C ASN A 187 7.57 24.61 -16.08
N GLY A 188 6.31 24.57 -16.51
CA GLY A 188 5.97 24.50 -17.94
C GLY A 188 6.46 25.69 -18.78
N HIS A 189 6.58 26.88 -18.19
CA HIS A 189 7.15 28.03 -18.89
C HIS A 189 8.64 27.84 -19.14
N ASP A 190 9.37 27.22 -18.22
CA ASP A 190 10.77 26.89 -18.41
C ASP A 190 10.95 25.86 -19.53
N LEU A 191 10.07 24.87 -19.64
CA LEU A 191 10.05 23.93 -20.77
C LEU A 191 9.85 24.66 -22.10
N ILE A 192 8.92 25.61 -22.18
CA ILE A 192 8.69 26.40 -23.40
C ILE A 192 9.94 27.20 -23.78
N GLN A 193 10.62 27.80 -22.81
CA GLN A 193 11.87 28.54 -23.05
C GLN A 193 13.00 27.64 -23.58
N GLN A 194 13.02 26.36 -23.18
CA GLN A 194 13.96 25.37 -23.72
C GLN A 194 13.54 24.77 -25.08
N GLY A 195 12.44 25.24 -25.68
CA GLY A 195 12.02 24.83 -27.02
C GLY A 195 11.04 23.65 -27.08
N TYR A 196 10.45 23.24 -25.95
CA TYR A 196 9.42 22.20 -25.94
C TYR A 196 8.07 22.78 -26.37
N ALA A 197 7.36 22.05 -27.24
CA ALA A 197 6.01 22.41 -27.63
C ALA A 197 5.02 22.11 -26.49
N PRO A 198 4.12 23.03 -26.10
CA PRO A 198 3.12 22.78 -25.07
C PRO A 198 2.27 21.53 -25.34
N GLY A 199 2.05 20.70 -24.32
CA GLY A 199 1.16 19.54 -24.43
C GLY A 199 1.10 18.66 -23.19
N ASN A 200 0.28 17.61 -23.27
CA ASN A 200 0.03 16.69 -22.14
C ASN A 200 1.31 15.99 -21.62
N HIS A 201 2.35 15.89 -22.44
CA HIS A 201 3.64 15.30 -22.07
C HIS A 201 4.43 16.14 -21.06
N PHE A 202 4.10 17.43 -20.86
CA PHE A 202 4.77 18.28 -19.87
C PHE A 202 4.65 17.73 -18.45
N ARG A 203 3.47 17.16 -18.10
CA ARG A 203 3.27 16.56 -16.78
C ARG A 203 4.25 15.41 -16.55
N GLU A 204 4.47 14.59 -17.56
CA GLU A 204 5.37 13.44 -17.47
C GLU A 204 6.83 13.90 -17.35
N LEU A 205 7.26 14.87 -18.17
CA LEU A 205 8.61 15.44 -18.11
C LEU A 205 8.89 16.11 -16.76
N LEU A 206 7.99 16.98 -16.29
CA LEU A 206 8.13 17.65 -15.00
C LEU A 206 8.16 16.63 -13.85
N SER A 207 7.34 15.58 -13.91
CA SER A 207 7.37 14.50 -12.91
C SER A 207 8.68 13.72 -12.93
N GLN A 208 9.28 13.48 -14.10
CA GLN A 208 10.59 12.82 -14.19
C GLN A 208 11.71 13.69 -13.61
N VAL A 209 11.72 14.99 -13.90
CA VAL A 209 12.68 15.93 -13.28
C VAL A 209 12.47 16.02 -11.76
N GLU A 210 11.22 16.11 -11.31
CA GLU A 210 10.89 16.12 -9.87
C GLU A 210 11.41 14.86 -9.16
N ASN A 211 11.24 13.68 -9.78
CA ASN A 211 11.76 12.44 -9.23
C ASN A 211 13.29 12.50 -9.05
N GLU A 212 14.04 12.98 -10.04
CA GLU A 212 15.50 13.02 -9.95
C GLU A 212 16.01 14.14 -9.01
N LEU A 213 15.25 15.22 -8.87
CA LEU A 213 15.49 16.25 -7.85
C LEU A 213 15.40 15.64 -6.44
N VAL A 214 14.34 14.89 -6.16
CA VAL A 214 14.11 14.22 -4.88
C VAL A 214 15.20 13.18 -4.60
N GLU A 215 15.72 12.52 -5.63
CA GLU A 215 16.83 11.58 -5.52
C GLU A 215 18.19 12.29 -5.33
N GLY A 216 18.21 13.62 -5.32
CA GLY A 216 19.39 14.44 -5.06
C GLY A 216 20.35 14.55 -6.25
N LYS A 217 19.89 14.29 -7.48
CA LYS A 217 20.74 14.40 -8.69
C LYS A 217 21.18 15.83 -8.99
N PHE A 218 20.37 16.80 -8.61
CA PHE A 218 20.59 18.22 -8.78
C PHE A 218 19.85 18.99 -7.70
N LYS A 219 20.17 20.27 -7.53
CA LYS A 219 19.59 21.16 -6.52
C LYS A 219 19.20 22.52 -7.06
N THR A 220 19.64 22.88 -8.26
CA THR A 220 19.37 24.19 -8.86
C THR A 220 18.54 24.08 -10.13
N LYS A 221 18.03 25.23 -10.58
CA LYS A 221 17.22 25.32 -11.79
C LYS A 221 18.07 25.01 -13.02
N GLU A 222 19.28 25.51 -13.03
CA GLU A 222 20.25 25.36 -14.11
C GLU A 222 20.62 23.88 -14.28
N GLU A 223 20.88 23.17 -13.18
CA GLU A 223 21.17 21.74 -13.19
C GLU A 223 19.96 20.90 -13.62
N ALA A 224 18.75 21.26 -13.16
CA ALA A 224 17.52 20.59 -13.57
C ALA A 224 17.25 20.73 -15.09
N LEU A 225 17.48 21.92 -15.65
CA LEU A 225 17.35 22.18 -17.08
C LEU A 225 18.43 21.45 -17.88
N ALA A 226 19.67 21.41 -17.39
CA ALA A 226 20.75 20.66 -18.02
C ALA A 226 20.44 19.15 -18.07
N TYR A 227 19.95 18.58 -16.96
CA TYR A 227 19.50 17.20 -16.90
C TYR A 227 18.39 16.92 -17.92
N LEU A 228 17.38 17.79 -17.95
CA LEU A 228 16.24 17.69 -18.87
C LEU A 228 16.70 17.68 -20.34
N LEU A 229 17.55 18.62 -20.75
CA LEU A 229 18.05 18.72 -22.13
C LEU A 229 18.91 17.51 -22.52
N GLN A 230 19.67 16.95 -21.58
CA GLN A 230 20.51 15.78 -21.82
C GLN A 230 19.69 14.51 -22.02
N HIS A 231 18.61 14.31 -21.25
CA HIS A 231 17.87 13.05 -21.22
C HIS A 231 16.59 13.08 -22.06
N PHE A 232 16.02 14.26 -22.28
CA PHE A 232 14.75 14.45 -22.99
C PHE A 232 14.85 15.57 -24.01
N PRO A 233 15.81 15.59 -24.94
CA PRO A 233 16.03 16.74 -25.82
C PRO A 233 14.73 17.13 -26.57
N PRO A 234 14.43 18.44 -26.69
CA PRO A 234 13.27 18.89 -27.42
C PRO A 234 13.35 18.40 -28.88
N PRO A 235 12.21 18.07 -29.51
CA PRO A 235 12.22 17.65 -30.90
C PRO A 235 12.91 18.74 -31.75
N LEU A 236 13.89 18.33 -32.57
CA LEU A 236 14.60 19.22 -33.48
C LEU A 236 13.56 20.00 -34.29
N GLY A 237 13.51 21.32 -34.07
CA GLY A 237 12.56 22.16 -34.77
C GLY A 237 12.73 22.00 -36.28
N LYS A 238 11.63 21.69 -36.98
CA LYS A 238 11.50 22.07 -38.39
C LYS A 238 11.64 23.59 -38.41
N LYS A 239 12.76 24.08 -38.98
CA LYS A 239 12.90 25.47 -39.38
C LYS A 239 11.74 25.88 -40.29
#